data_AF-A0A955PBK8-F1
#
_entry.id   AF-A0A955PBK8-F1
#
_cell.length_a   1.000
_cell.length_b   1.000
_cell.length_c   1.000
_cell.angle_alpha   90.00
_cell.angle_beta   90.00
_cell.angle_gamma   90.00
#
_symmetry.space_group_name_H-M   'P 1'
#
loop_
_entity.id
_entity.type
_entity.pdbx_description
1 polymer ?
#
loop_
_entity_poly.entity_id
_entity_poly.type
_entity_poly.pdbx_seq_one_letter_code
_entity_poly.pdbx_strand_id
1 'polypeptide(L)'
;GPWGHYLVWTFFGLLVGIVFAYFLDYNDTSIKSEMDVRRWLGLPLLSSIPTLREIRKKTFREIMPEFEMGRQTMESFRTLRTQVEFKGIDKPLKTLLVTSTRPSEGKTAIMTNLAVTFAQKGEQTLLVDCDLRRPSLHRHLDLNRSPGLSNILMGDLPWRQALQETDMPNL
;
A
#
# COMPACT_ATOMS: atom_id res chain seq x y z
N GLY A 1 4.76 -46.65 39.76
CA GLY A 1 6.19 -46.24 39.76
C GLY A 1 6.29 -44.74 39.64
N PRO A 2 7.37 -44.10 40.14
CA PRO A 2 7.52 -42.64 40.22
C PRO A 2 7.43 -41.93 38.85
N TRP A 3 7.57 -42.67 37.75
CA TRP A 3 7.53 -42.18 36.37
C TRP A 3 6.16 -41.67 35.88
N GLY A 4 5.06 -42.06 36.52
CA GLY A 4 3.70 -41.72 36.08
C GLY A 4 3.37 -40.22 36.17
N HIS A 5 3.91 -39.53 37.18
CA HIS A 5 3.64 -38.09 37.37
C HIS A 5 4.34 -37.23 36.31
N TYR A 6 5.53 -37.62 35.84
CA TYR A 6 6.25 -36.86 34.81
C TYR A 6 5.55 -36.89 33.44
N LEU A 7 4.87 -37.99 33.11
CA LEU A 7 4.02 -38.07 31.91
C LEU A 7 2.85 -37.08 32.01
N VAL A 8 2.17 -37.04 33.16
CA VAL A 8 1.05 -36.13 33.39
C VAL A 8 1.49 -34.66 33.27
N TRP A 9 2.63 -34.28 33.87
CA TRP A 9 3.15 -32.91 33.76
C TRP A 9 3.56 -32.54 32.33
N THR A 10 4.11 -33.49 31.56
CA THR A 10 4.46 -33.26 30.15
C THR A 10 3.22 -32.98 29.31
N PHE A 11 2.18 -33.80 29.45
CA PHE A 11 0.92 -33.59 28.73
C PHE A 11 0.23 -32.29 29.16
N PHE A 12 0.26 -31.98 30.44
CA PHE A 12 -0.30 -30.72 30.96
C PHE A 12 0.43 -29.50 30.42
N GLY A 13 1.78 -29.52 30.41
CA GLY A 13 2.58 -28.44 29.85
C GLY A 13 2.34 -28.24 28.35
N LEU A 14 2.19 -29.34 27.59
CA LEU A 14 1.88 -29.27 26.15
C LEU A 14 0.49 -28.66 25.92
N LEU A 15 -0.51 -29.06 26.72
CA LEU A 15 -1.86 -28.53 26.63
C LEU A 15 -1.92 -27.04 26.98
N VAL A 16 -1.25 -26.63 28.07
CA VAL A 16 -1.13 -25.21 28.46
C VAL A 16 -0.39 -24.41 27.39
N GLY A 17 0.67 -24.97 26.80
CA GLY A 17 1.40 -24.33 25.70
C GLY A 17 0.54 -24.07 24.47
N ILE A 18 -0.29 -25.04 24.07
CA ILE A 18 -1.25 -24.87 22.96
C ILE A 18 -2.25 -23.76 23.30
N VAL A 19 -2.88 -23.82 24.48
CA VAL A 19 -3.86 -22.80 24.91
C VAL A 19 -3.23 -21.42 24.97
N PHE A 20 -1.99 -21.32 25.48
CA PHE A 20 -1.27 -20.06 25.58
C PHE A 20 -0.87 -19.51 24.20
N ALA A 21 -0.49 -20.38 23.26
CA ALA A 21 -0.24 -19.97 21.87
C ALA A 21 -1.50 -19.39 21.22
N TYR A 22 -2.67 -20.02 21.43
CA TYR A 22 -3.95 -19.48 20.98
C TYR A 22 -4.32 -18.16 21.69
N PHE A 23 -4.02 -18.04 22.98
CA PHE A 23 -4.27 -16.80 23.74
C PHE A 23 -3.42 -15.62 23.24
N LEU A 24 -2.14 -15.88 22.93
CA LEU A 24 -1.26 -14.88 22.33
C LEU A 24 -1.73 -14.46 20.93
N ASP A 25 -2.25 -15.40 20.14
CA ASP A 25 -2.77 -15.10 18.79
C ASP A 25 -4.13 -14.38 18.82
N TYR A 26 -4.96 -14.62 19.85
CA TYR A 26 -6.23 -13.89 20.08
C TYR A 26 -6.01 -12.41 20.42
N ASN A 27 -4.90 -12.09 21.09
CA ASN A 27 -4.58 -10.72 21.50
C ASN A 27 -3.96 -9.88 20.37
N ASP A 28 -3.76 -10.47 19.20
CA ASP A 28 -3.31 -9.77 18.00
C ASP A 28 -4.50 -9.13 17.29
N THR A 29 -4.77 -7.86 17.58
CA THR A 29 -5.85 -7.07 16.97
C THR A 29 -5.52 -6.60 15.54
N SER A 30 -4.60 -7.25 14.83
CA SER A 30 -4.37 -6.94 13.43
C SER A 30 -5.55 -7.40 12.58
N ILE A 31 -5.97 -6.55 11.64
CA ILE A 31 -6.98 -6.89 10.64
C ILE A 31 -6.32 -7.90 9.70
N LYS A 32 -6.57 -9.20 9.94
CA LYS A 32 -5.95 -10.31 9.21
C LYS A 32 -6.80 -10.79 8.02
N SER A 33 -8.06 -10.36 7.91
CA SER A 33 -8.99 -10.85 6.88
C SER A 33 -9.74 -9.73 6.14
N GLU A 34 -9.93 -9.94 4.84
CA GLU A 34 -10.76 -9.12 3.95
C GLU A 34 -12.20 -8.92 4.46
N MET A 35 -12.73 -9.91 5.20
CA MET A 35 -14.06 -9.86 5.81
C MET A 35 -14.18 -8.84 6.95
N ASP A 36 -13.07 -8.56 7.65
CA ASP A 36 -13.06 -7.62 8.76
C ASP A 36 -13.21 -6.17 8.27
N VAL A 37 -12.60 -5.83 7.12
CA VAL A 37 -12.74 -4.48 6.52
C VAL A 37 -14.21 -4.15 6.27
N ARG A 38 -14.95 -5.08 5.66
CA ARG A 38 -16.37 -4.87 5.36
C ARG A 38 -17.23 -4.84 6.61
N ARG A 39 -16.93 -5.69 7.60
CA ARG A 39 -17.70 -5.80 8.85
C ARG A 39 -17.52 -4.58 9.76
N TRP A 40 -16.30 -4.05 9.87
CA TRP A 40 -15.98 -2.98 10.81
C TRP A 40 -16.08 -1.58 10.20
N LEU A 41 -15.72 -1.42 8.92
CA LEU A 41 -15.73 -0.10 8.27
C LEU A 41 -16.98 0.13 7.42
N GLY A 42 -17.73 -0.92 7.08
CA GLY A 42 -18.89 -0.82 6.19
C GLY A 42 -18.53 -0.43 4.75
N LEU A 43 -17.25 -0.43 4.41
CA LEU A 43 -16.73 -0.02 3.10
C LEU A 43 -16.49 -1.24 2.21
N PRO A 44 -16.70 -1.11 0.88
CA PRO A 44 -16.29 -2.14 -0.06
C PRO A 44 -14.77 -2.26 -0.06
N LEU A 45 -14.26 -3.49 0.04
CA LEU A 45 -12.85 -3.76 -0.18
C LEU A 45 -12.53 -3.56 -1.66
N LEU A 46 -11.57 -2.69 -1.95
CA LEU A 46 -11.17 -2.40 -3.34
C LEU A 46 -10.16 -3.41 -3.90
N SER A 47 -9.13 -3.76 -3.14
CA SER A 47 -8.14 -4.76 -3.56
C SER A 47 -7.30 -5.19 -2.35
N SER A 48 -6.72 -6.39 -2.43
CA SER A 48 -5.75 -6.92 -1.48
C SER A 48 -4.38 -6.96 -2.16
N ILE A 49 -3.47 -6.08 -1.74
CA ILE A 49 -2.10 -6.03 -2.29
C ILE A 49 -1.20 -6.94 -1.44
N PRO A 50 -0.58 -7.97 -2.02
CA PRO A 50 0.30 -8.88 -1.28
C PRO A 50 1.48 -8.10 -0.67
N THR A 51 1.78 -8.37 0.60
CA THR A 51 2.90 -7.70 1.30
C THR A 51 4.22 -8.16 0.70
N LEU A 52 4.91 -7.25 0.01
CA LEU A 52 6.22 -7.48 -0.60
C LEU A 52 7.35 -7.46 0.45
N ARG A 53 7.28 -8.39 1.42
CA ARG A 53 8.24 -8.49 2.54
C ARG A 53 9.67 -8.75 2.06
N GLU A 54 9.84 -9.38 0.88
CA GLU A 54 11.15 -9.72 0.31
C GLU A 54 11.81 -8.60 -0.49
N ILE A 55 11.04 -7.62 -0.99
CA ILE A 55 11.55 -6.59 -1.89
C ILE A 55 12.19 -5.42 -1.11
N ARG A 56 11.89 -5.30 0.19
CA ARG A 56 12.47 -4.30 1.10
C ARG A 56 14.00 -4.33 1.21
N LYS A 57 14.68 -5.35 0.66
CA LYS A 57 16.14 -5.49 0.67
C LYS A 57 16.86 -4.99 -0.59
N LYS A 58 16.16 -4.68 -1.68
CA LYS A 58 16.79 -4.21 -2.92
C LYS A 58 16.18 -2.88 -3.36
N THR A 59 16.98 -1.84 -3.22
CA THR A 59 16.89 -0.54 -3.92
C THR A 59 15.75 0.39 -3.48
N PHE A 60 16.12 1.62 -3.15
CA PHE A 60 15.26 2.72 -2.69
C PHE A 60 14.29 3.27 -3.77
N ARG A 61 14.14 2.57 -4.91
CA ARG A 61 13.22 2.92 -5.99
C ARG A 61 11.92 2.15 -5.77
N GLU A 62 10.87 2.86 -5.32
CA GLU A 62 9.55 2.27 -5.08
C GLU A 62 8.65 2.27 -6.33
N ILE A 63 9.03 2.93 -7.44
CA ILE A 63 8.55 2.44 -8.74
C ILE A 63 9.27 1.13 -8.97
N MET A 64 8.53 0.06 -8.85
CA MET A 64 9.01 -1.23 -9.26
C MET A 64 8.72 -1.39 -10.74
N PRO A 65 9.74 -1.55 -11.61
CA PRO A 65 9.51 -1.93 -12.99
C PRO A 65 8.60 -3.15 -13.03
N GLU A 66 7.66 -3.22 -13.97
CA GLU A 66 6.71 -4.32 -14.09
C GLU A 66 7.38 -5.71 -14.10
N PHE A 67 8.62 -5.80 -14.62
CA PHE A 67 9.40 -7.03 -14.62
C PHE A 67 9.91 -7.45 -13.22
N GLU A 68 10.12 -6.51 -12.31
CA GLU A 68 10.52 -6.75 -10.91
C GLU A 68 9.30 -6.94 -10.00
N MET A 69 8.15 -6.37 -10.38
CA MET A 69 6.89 -6.53 -9.67
C MET A 69 6.31 -7.89 -10.02
N GLY A 70 6.36 -8.85 -9.10
CA GLY A 70 5.83 -10.20 -9.33
C GLY A 70 4.42 -10.17 -9.94
N ARG A 71 4.15 -11.09 -10.88
CA ARG A 71 2.89 -11.13 -11.68
C ARG A 71 1.62 -10.94 -10.83
N GLN A 72 1.57 -11.54 -9.65
CA GLN A 72 0.44 -11.45 -8.72
C GLN A 72 0.22 -10.02 -8.21
N THR A 73 1.29 -9.29 -7.92
CA THR A 73 1.22 -7.90 -7.46
C THR A 73 0.67 -6.99 -8.55
N MET A 74 1.17 -7.13 -9.79
CA MET A 74 0.66 -6.37 -10.94
C MET A 74 -0.83 -6.63 -11.18
N GLU A 75 -1.26 -7.89 -11.08
CA GLU A 75 -2.67 -8.23 -11.25
C GLU A 75 -3.56 -7.62 -10.16
N SER A 76 -3.03 -7.51 -8.94
CA SER A 76 -3.72 -6.86 -7.82
C SER A 76 -3.90 -5.35 -8.06
N PHE A 77 -2.92 -4.69 -8.68
CA PHE A 77 -3.02 -3.28 -9.10
C PHE A 77 -3.93 -3.07 -10.31
N ARG A 78 -3.92 -3.98 -11.29
CA ARG A 78 -4.89 -3.96 -12.41
C ARG A 78 -6.32 -4.10 -11.91
N THR A 79 -6.54 -5.03 -10.97
CA THR A 79 -7.83 -5.19 -10.29
C THR A 79 -8.23 -3.90 -9.56
N LEU A 80 -7.31 -3.29 -8.81
CA LEU A 80 -7.56 -2.03 -8.12
C LEU A 80 -7.97 -0.91 -9.09
N ARG A 81 -7.24 -0.76 -10.21
CA ARG A 81 -7.56 0.20 -11.28
C ARG A 81 -8.97 -0.01 -11.82
N THR A 82 -9.30 -1.24 -12.22
CA THR A 82 -10.65 -1.57 -12.73
C THR A 82 -11.74 -1.27 -11.71
N GLN A 83 -11.51 -1.52 -10.42
CA GLN A 83 -12.49 -1.17 -9.39
C GLN A 83 -12.65 0.34 -9.20
N VAL A 84 -11.56 1.11 -9.28
CA VAL A 84 -11.62 2.58 -9.29
C VAL A 84 -12.41 3.07 -10.50
N GLU A 85 -12.10 2.58 -11.70
CA GLU A 85 -12.83 2.92 -12.93
C GLU A 85 -14.33 2.56 -12.83
N PHE A 86 -14.66 1.40 -12.25
CA PHE A 86 -16.05 0.97 -12.08
C PHE A 86 -16.85 1.93 -11.19
N LYS A 87 -16.22 2.52 -10.17
CA LYS A 87 -16.85 3.56 -9.33
C LYS A 87 -17.14 4.85 -10.10
N GLY A 88 -16.45 5.08 -11.22
CA GLY A 88 -16.60 6.24 -12.08
C GLY A 88 -17.46 6.03 -13.33
N ILE A 89 -18.20 4.91 -13.46
CA ILE A 89 -19.00 4.61 -14.66
C ILE A 89 -20.01 5.73 -14.98
N ASP A 90 -20.75 6.19 -13.97
CA ASP A 90 -21.75 7.25 -14.17
C ASP A 90 -21.10 8.64 -14.23
N LYS A 91 -19.99 8.82 -13.52
CA LYS A 91 -19.24 10.08 -13.46
C LYS A 91 -17.74 9.77 -13.41
N PRO A 92 -16.99 10.03 -14.51
CA PRO A 92 -15.57 9.71 -14.58
C PRO A 92 -14.80 10.33 -13.41
N LEU A 93 -14.07 9.48 -12.67
CA LEU A 93 -13.19 9.92 -11.60
C LEU A 93 -11.95 10.58 -12.18
N LYS A 94 -11.83 11.89 -11.98
CA LYS A 94 -10.65 12.67 -12.42
C LYS A 94 -9.63 12.93 -11.30
N THR A 95 -9.99 12.62 -10.06
CA THR A 95 -9.16 12.88 -8.88
C THR A 95 -9.41 11.80 -7.85
N LEU A 96 -8.33 11.22 -7.35
CA LEU A 96 -8.34 10.17 -6.32
C LEU A 96 -7.39 10.57 -5.19
N LEU A 97 -7.90 10.60 -3.97
CA LEU A 97 -7.08 10.78 -2.76
C LEU A 97 -6.77 9.42 -2.15
N VAL A 98 -5.48 9.12 -1.98
CA VAL A 98 -5.01 7.93 -1.26
C VAL A 98 -4.53 8.35 0.13
N THR A 99 -5.09 7.76 1.18
CA THR A 99 -4.75 8.06 2.57
C THR A 99 -4.68 6.80 3.41
N SER A 100 -4.10 6.91 4.60
CA SER A 100 -3.88 5.79 5.52
C SER A 100 -4.04 6.26 6.97
N THR A 101 -4.38 5.34 7.88
CA THR A 101 -4.63 5.69 9.29
C THR A 101 -3.34 5.90 10.07
N ARG A 102 -2.24 5.28 9.62
CA ARG A 102 -0.91 5.40 10.23
C ARG A 102 0.16 5.73 9.18
N PRO A 103 1.29 6.34 9.61
CA PRO A 103 2.49 6.41 8.79
C PRO A 103 2.98 5.02 8.38
N SER A 104 3.65 4.93 7.23
CA SER A 104 4.28 3.69 6.74
C SER A 104 3.34 2.51 6.42
N GLU A 105 2.05 2.76 6.19
CA GLU A 105 1.07 1.75 5.73
C GLU A 105 1.09 1.51 4.20
N GLY A 106 2.09 2.02 3.48
CA GLY A 106 2.25 1.76 2.04
C GLY A 106 1.43 2.65 1.10
N LYS A 107 0.79 3.72 1.59
CA LYS A 107 0.02 4.68 0.77
C LYS A 107 0.77 5.20 -0.47
N THR A 108 2.05 5.58 -0.32
CA THR A 108 2.87 6.09 -1.43
C THR A 108 3.11 4.99 -2.46
N ALA A 109 3.49 3.79 -2.03
CA ALA A 109 3.64 2.64 -2.92
C ALA A 109 2.33 2.30 -3.65
N ILE A 110 1.19 2.30 -2.96
CA ILE A 110 -0.12 2.04 -3.57
C ILE A 110 -0.44 3.11 -4.61
N MET A 111 -0.29 4.39 -4.26
CA MET A 111 -0.55 5.52 -5.14
C MET A 111 0.33 5.48 -6.40
N THR A 112 1.64 5.29 -6.23
CA THR A 112 2.60 5.24 -7.34
C THR A 112 2.31 4.08 -8.29
N ASN A 113 2.14 2.87 -7.77
CA ASN A 113 1.92 1.70 -8.63
C ASN A 113 0.53 1.72 -9.28
N LEU A 114 -0.50 2.23 -8.59
CA LEU A 114 -1.80 2.45 -9.21
C LEU A 114 -1.70 3.47 -10.36
N ALA A 115 -0.99 4.57 -10.15
CA ALA A 115 -0.79 5.59 -11.18
C ALA A 115 -0.02 5.05 -12.40
N VAL A 116 1.00 4.20 -12.19
CA VAL A 116 1.67 3.47 -13.28
C VAL A 116 0.68 2.64 -14.08
N THR A 117 -0.26 1.92 -13.43
CA THR A 117 -1.26 1.14 -14.19
C THR A 117 -2.22 1.99 -15.03
N PHE A 118 -2.52 3.22 -14.61
CA PHE A 118 -3.29 4.18 -15.43
C PHE A 118 -2.45 4.70 -16.60
N ALA A 119 -1.22 5.14 -16.35
CA ALA A 119 -0.29 5.59 -17.37
C ALA A 119 0.00 4.53 -18.45
N GLN A 120 0.17 3.27 -18.04
CA GLN A 120 0.33 2.11 -18.94
C GLN A 120 -0.87 1.89 -19.87
N LYS A 121 -2.08 2.25 -19.43
CA LYS A 121 -3.30 2.18 -20.24
C LYS A 121 -3.40 3.33 -21.25
N GLY A 122 -2.47 4.29 -21.20
CA GLY A 122 -2.45 5.49 -22.04
C GLY A 122 -3.12 6.72 -21.41
N GLU A 123 -3.47 6.67 -20.12
CA GLU A 123 -4.12 7.80 -19.44
C GLU A 123 -3.07 8.79 -18.91
N GLN A 124 -3.23 10.09 -19.23
CA GLN A 124 -2.38 11.15 -18.67
C GLN A 124 -2.62 11.25 -17.16
N THR A 125 -1.65 10.79 -16.39
CA THR A 125 -1.77 10.62 -14.94
C THR A 125 -0.83 11.57 -14.23
N LEU A 126 -1.32 12.33 -13.26
CA LEU A 126 -0.51 13.25 -12.44
C LEU A 126 -0.53 12.78 -10.98
N LEU A 127 0.64 12.56 -10.40
CA LEU A 127 0.76 12.39 -8.96
C LEU A 127 1.08 13.73 -8.28
N VAL A 128 0.47 13.93 -7.12
CA VAL A 128 0.71 15.11 -6.28
C VAL A 128 1.02 14.63 -4.86
N ASP A 129 2.21 14.95 -4.35
CA ASP A 129 2.58 14.67 -2.95
C ASP A 129 1.97 15.73 -2.03
N CYS A 130 0.84 15.39 -1.42
CA CYS A 130 0.14 16.24 -0.46
C CYS A 130 0.68 16.10 0.98
N ASP A 131 1.67 15.24 1.26
CA ASP A 131 2.32 15.17 2.58
C ASP A 131 3.46 16.20 2.65
N LEU A 132 3.10 17.45 2.96
CA LEU A 132 4.07 18.54 3.08
C LEU A 132 5.00 18.40 4.30
N ARG A 133 4.65 17.54 5.27
CA ARG A 133 5.44 17.35 6.49
C ARG A 133 6.60 16.39 6.27
N ARG A 134 6.38 15.31 5.52
CA ARG A 134 7.40 14.31 5.20
C ARG A 134 7.27 13.84 3.74
N PRO A 135 7.46 14.74 2.77
CA PRO A 135 7.30 14.41 1.36
C PRO A 135 8.28 13.30 0.97
N SER A 136 7.79 12.29 0.26
CA SER A 136 8.57 11.11 -0.09
C SER A 136 8.48 10.75 -1.56
N LEU A 137 7.47 11.23 -2.29
CA LEU A 137 7.20 10.82 -3.66
C LEU A 137 8.40 11.05 -4.60
N HIS A 138 9.05 12.21 -4.51
CA HIS A 138 10.22 12.53 -5.33
C HIS A 138 11.34 11.47 -5.21
N ARG A 139 11.57 10.90 -4.02
CA ARG A 139 12.54 9.80 -3.84
C ARG A 139 12.09 8.50 -4.49
N HIS A 140 10.78 8.26 -4.55
CA HIS A 140 10.21 7.03 -5.12
C HIS A 140 10.26 7.07 -6.64
N LEU A 141 10.13 8.28 -7.21
CA LEU A 141 10.14 8.54 -8.65
C LEU A 141 11.51 8.95 -9.21
N ASP A 142 12.54 9.04 -8.37
CA ASP A 142 13.89 9.56 -8.73
C ASP A 142 13.85 10.98 -9.33
N LEU A 143 13.01 11.84 -8.75
CA LEU A 143 12.80 13.22 -9.15
C LEU A 143 13.40 14.22 -8.15
N ASN A 144 13.49 15.48 -8.57
CA ASN A 144 13.89 16.56 -7.69
C ASN A 144 12.78 16.88 -6.69
N ARG A 145 13.16 17.16 -5.44
CA ARG A 145 12.20 17.56 -4.40
C ARG A 145 11.52 18.91 -4.68
N SER A 146 12.24 19.81 -5.35
CA SER A 146 11.84 21.20 -5.60
C SER A 146 12.15 21.55 -7.05
N PRO A 147 11.31 22.38 -7.72
CA PRO A 147 10.05 22.96 -7.21
C PRO A 147 8.94 21.92 -7.02
N GLY A 148 8.02 22.17 -6.09
CA GLY A 148 6.92 21.25 -5.77
C GLY A 148 5.66 21.94 -5.23
N LEU A 149 4.73 21.16 -4.66
CA LEU A 149 3.42 21.65 -4.23
C LEU A 149 3.50 22.83 -3.25
N SER A 150 4.47 22.83 -2.33
CA SER A 150 4.65 23.94 -1.37
C SER A 150 4.90 25.28 -2.06
N ASN A 151 5.73 25.29 -3.11
CA ASN A 151 6.05 26.52 -3.85
C ASN A 151 4.84 27.07 -4.60
N ILE A 152 4.02 26.20 -5.18
CA ILE A 152 2.77 26.60 -5.84
C ILE A 152 1.82 27.24 -4.82
N LEU A 153 1.65 26.61 -3.66
CA LEU A 153 0.75 27.11 -2.61
C LEU A 153 1.22 28.44 -2.00
N MET A 154 2.53 28.70 -1.98
CA MET A 154 3.11 29.98 -1.55
C MET A 154 3.01 31.08 -2.64
N GLY A 155 2.71 30.71 -3.88
CA GLY A 155 2.66 31.64 -5.01
C GLY A 155 4.03 31.94 -5.64
N ASP A 156 5.06 31.16 -5.31
CA ASP A 156 6.43 31.36 -5.82
C ASP A 156 6.53 31.14 -7.34
N LEU A 157 5.78 30.17 -7.86
CA LEU A 157 5.75 29.82 -9.29
C LEU A 157 4.42 29.18 -9.72
N PRO A 158 4.03 29.30 -11.00
CA PRO A 158 2.85 28.62 -11.54
C PRO A 158 3.04 27.11 -11.57
N TRP A 159 1.97 26.34 -11.33
CA TRP A 159 2.01 24.87 -11.23
C TRP A 159 2.67 24.16 -12.42
N ARG A 160 2.54 24.71 -13.63
CA ARG A 160 3.16 24.14 -14.84
C ARG A 160 4.68 24.09 -14.78
N GLN A 161 5.31 25.00 -14.03
CA GLN A 161 6.76 25.03 -13.83
C GLN A 161 7.23 24.08 -12.71
N ALA A 162 6.29 23.55 -11.91
CA ALA A 162 6.56 22.55 -10.89
C ALA A 162 6.31 21.11 -11.39
N LEU A 163 5.80 20.94 -12.62
CA LEU A 163 5.64 19.63 -13.23
C LEU A 163 6.99 19.01 -13.53
N GLN A 164 7.14 17.74 -13.17
CA GLN A 164 8.32 16.93 -13.46
C GLN A 164 7.82 15.64 -14.10
N GLU A 165 8.25 15.38 -15.33
CA GLU A 165 7.95 14.14 -16.05
C GLU A 165 8.77 13.00 -15.47
N THR A 166 8.19 11.80 -15.42
CA THR A 166 8.91 10.59 -15.03
C THR A 166 9.45 9.86 -16.27
N ASP A 167 10.29 8.84 -16.05
CA ASP A 167 10.72 7.92 -17.11
C ASP A 167 9.56 7.05 -17.67
N MET A 168 8.39 7.07 -17.01
CA MET A 168 7.20 6.34 -17.41
C MET A 168 6.32 7.21 -18.31
N PRO A 169 6.07 6.80 -19.58
CA PRO A 169 5.20 7.56 -20.47
C PRO A 169 3.80 7.77 -19.86
N ASN A 170 3.26 8.97 -20.02
CA ASN A 170 1.96 9.42 -19.47
C ASN A 170 1.91 9.59 -17.94
N LEU A 171 3.06 9.66 -17.24
CA LEU A 171 3.14 9.82 -15.78
C LEU A 171 4.05 10.98 -15.33
#